data_AF-A0A4S8J918-F1
#
_entry.id   AF-A0A4S8J918-F1
#
_cell.length_a   1.000
_cell.length_b   1.000
_cell.length_c   1.000
_cell.angle_alpha   90.00
_cell.angle_beta   90.00
_cell.angle_gamma   90.00
#
_symmetry.space_group_name_H-M   'P 1'
#
loop_
_entity.id
_entity.type
_entity.pdbx_description
1 polymer ?
#
loop_
_entity_poly.entity_id
_entity_poly.type
_entity_poly.pdbx_seq_one_letter_code
_entity_poly.pdbx_strand_id
1 'polypeptide(L)'
;MAVEDPAAEHGLKLTIEDYPYAEDGLLIWSAIKQWVTDYVNYYYPDASHVKEDSEIQEWWTEVRTKGHADKKDEPWWPVLNTQEDLIHVLTTIIWVGSGHHAAVNFGQYHYAGYFPNRPTIARTNMPVEDSNDEELAKFWTKPEITLLHCYPSQIQATIVMAILDVLSTHAPDEEYLGRDPEASWAQNPVIYAAFERFSGKLKEIEGIIDGRNANPELKNRCGAGIVPYQLLKPYSEAGVTGMGVPNSISI
;
A
#
# COMPACT_ATOMS: atom_id res chain seq x y z
N MET A 1 11.85 -11.96 3.94
CA MET A 1 12.28 -10.54 4.05
C MET A 1 12.02 -9.95 5.43
N ALA A 2 11.15 -10.57 6.23
CA ALA A 2 11.08 -10.38 7.68
C ALA A 2 10.97 -11.76 8.35
N VAL A 3 11.26 -11.83 9.65
CA VAL A 3 11.03 -13.00 10.48
C VAL A 3 10.19 -12.59 11.68
N GLU A 4 9.37 -13.50 12.20
CA GLU A 4 8.65 -13.27 13.45
C GLU A 4 9.63 -13.05 14.60
N ASP A 5 9.43 -11.96 15.32
CA ASP A 5 10.19 -11.60 16.51
C ASP A 5 9.24 -10.92 17.50
N PRO A 6 8.70 -11.67 18.48
CA PRO A 6 7.79 -11.11 19.48
C PRO A 6 8.37 -9.97 20.31
N ALA A 7 9.70 -9.79 20.32
CA ALA A 7 10.37 -8.69 21.01
C ALA A 7 10.50 -7.43 20.14
N ALA A 8 10.27 -7.53 18.83
CA ALA A 8 10.24 -6.38 17.93
C ALA A 8 8.93 -5.60 18.08
N GLU A 9 8.97 -4.28 17.84
CA GLU A 9 7.84 -3.36 18.03
C GLU A 9 6.54 -3.83 17.34
N HIS A 10 6.68 -4.42 16.15
CA HIS A 10 5.57 -4.89 15.33
C HIS A 10 5.46 -6.41 15.25
N GLY A 11 6.16 -7.14 16.14
CA GLY A 11 6.23 -8.61 16.12
C GLY A 11 7.04 -9.18 14.95
N LEU A 12 7.72 -8.31 14.18
CA LEU A 12 8.48 -8.66 13.00
C LEU A 12 9.83 -7.96 13.02
N LYS A 13 10.88 -8.73 12.72
CA LYS A 13 12.23 -8.21 12.47
C LYS A 13 12.52 -8.23 10.98
N LEU A 14 12.83 -7.06 10.41
CA LEU A 14 13.18 -6.94 8.99
C LEU A 14 14.60 -7.45 8.73
N THR A 15 14.78 -8.15 7.61
CA THR A 15 16.12 -8.53 7.13
C THR A 15 16.88 -7.33 6.57
N ILE A 16 16.16 -6.34 6.02
CA ILE A 16 16.68 -5.06 5.56
C ILE A 16 16.09 -4.01 6.50
N GLU A 17 16.92 -3.46 7.38
CA GLU A 17 16.48 -2.52 8.42
C GLU A 17 15.90 -1.24 7.81
N ASP A 18 16.61 -0.62 6.87
CA ASP A 18 16.12 0.55 6.13
C ASP A 18 15.30 0.12 4.91
N TYR A 19 14.21 -0.63 5.09
CA TYR A 19 13.28 -0.98 4.01
C TYR A 19 12.05 -0.05 4.05
N PRO A 20 11.97 1.00 3.21
CA PRO A 20 11.02 2.10 3.42
C PRO A 20 9.54 1.68 3.41
N TYR A 21 9.14 0.84 2.46
CA TYR A 21 7.78 0.31 2.39
C TYR A 21 7.40 -0.49 3.64
N ALA A 22 8.30 -1.37 4.11
CA ALA A 22 8.01 -2.23 5.26
C ALA A 22 8.02 -1.44 6.57
N GLU A 23 9.04 -0.62 6.79
CA GLU A 23 9.18 0.20 8.01
C GLU A 23 8.04 1.19 8.20
N ASP A 24 7.55 1.82 7.13
CA ASP A 24 6.40 2.72 7.22
C ASP A 24 5.08 1.94 7.23
N GLY A 25 5.00 0.86 6.46
CA GLY A 25 3.82 0.01 6.38
C GLY A 25 3.47 -0.62 7.72
N LEU A 26 4.48 -1.03 8.50
CA LEU A 26 4.28 -1.58 9.84
C LEU A 26 3.73 -0.55 10.83
N LEU A 27 4.10 0.72 10.71
CA LEU A 27 3.52 1.81 11.50
C LEU A 27 2.03 1.99 11.20
N ILE A 28 1.68 2.07 9.91
CA ILE A 28 0.29 2.22 9.47
C ILE A 28 -0.54 0.99 9.84
N TRP A 29 -0.04 -0.23 9.57
CA TRP A 29 -0.68 -1.49 9.95
C TRP A 29 -0.97 -1.55 11.46
N SER A 30 0.00 -1.18 12.29
CA SER A 30 -0.16 -1.19 13.75
C SER A 30 -1.19 -0.17 14.23
N ALA A 31 -1.21 1.02 13.62
CA ALA A 31 -2.23 2.03 13.91
C ALA A 31 -3.64 1.54 13.54
N ILE A 32 -3.81 0.94 12.35
CA ILE A 32 -5.08 0.33 11.92
C ILE A 32 -5.48 -0.78 12.88
N LYS A 33 -4.55 -1.69 13.21
CA LYS A 33 -4.83 -2.82 14.11
C LYS A 33 -5.30 -2.36 15.48
N GLN A 34 -4.68 -1.32 16.04
CA GLN A 34 -5.09 -0.76 17.33
C GLN A 34 -6.48 -0.13 17.24
N TRP A 35 -6.76 0.66 16.20
CA TRP A 35 -8.08 1.23 15.96
C TRP A 35 -9.17 0.14 15.88
N VAL A 36 -8.93 -0.90 15.08
CA VAL A 36 -9.86 -2.03 14.92
C VAL A 36 -10.01 -2.79 16.23
N THR A 37 -8.95 -2.95 17.00
CA THR A 37 -8.98 -3.63 18.31
C THR A 37 -9.87 -2.87 19.29
N ASP A 38 -9.69 -1.55 19.40
CA ASP A 38 -10.51 -0.70 20.27
C ASP A 38 -11.99 -0.75 19.84
N TYR A 39 -12.26 -0.72 18.53
CA TYR A 39 -13.61 -0.80 17.98
C TYR A 39 -14.28 -2.16 18.21
N VAL A 40 -13.60 -3.26 17.83
CA VAL A 40 -14.14 -4.62 17.95
C VAL A 40 -14.39 -4.98 19.40
N ASN A 41 -13.44 -4.71 20.30
CA ASN A 41 -13.59 -5.07 21.71
C ASN A 41 -14.69 -4.26 22.41
N TYR A 42 -15.08 -3.10 21.87
CA TYR A 42 -16.22 -2.35 22.38
C TYR A 42 -17.56 -3.03 22.04
N TYR A 43 -17.75 -3.50 20.81
CA TYR A 43 -19.01 -4.11 20.34
C TYR A 43 -19.10 -5.62 20.61
N TYR A 44 -17.95 -6.30 20.67
CA TYR A 44 -17.81 -7.72 20.96
C TYR A 44 -16.89 -7.87 22.16
N PRO A 45 -17.40 -7.86 23.40
CA PRO A 45 -16.55 -7.91 24.61
C PRO A 45 -15.87 -9.26 24.84
N ASP A 46 -16.39 -10.33 24.25
CA ASP A 46 -15.82 -11.67 24.31
C ASP A 46 -16.10 -12.46 23.02
N ALA A 47 -15.49 -13.65 22.91
CA ALA A 47 -15.60 -14.50 21.73
C ALA A 47 -17.02 -15.01 21.43
N SER A 48 -17.89 -15.22 22.44
CA SER A 48 -19.23 -15.75 22.15
C SER A 48 -20.05 -14.77 21.35
N HIS A 49 -19.88 -13.46 21.59
CA HIS A 49 -20.58 -12.42 20.83
C HIS A 49 -20.22 -12.45 19.33
N VAL A 50 -18.97 -12.75 18.97
CA VAL A 50 -18.58 -12.89 17.54
C VAL A 50 -19.17 -14.14 16.92
N LYS A 51 -19.15 -15.25 17.67
CA LYS A 51 -19.61 -16.55 17.20
C LYS A 51 -21.13 -16.62 17.04
N GLU A 52 -21.86 -15.93 17.90
CA GLU A 52 -23.33 -15.93 17.93
C GLU A 52 -23.96 -14.87 17.01
N ASP A 53 -23.16 -13.92 16.50
CA ASP A 53 -23.61 -12.91 15.54
C ASP A 53 -23.82 -13.52 14.15
N SER A 54 -25.08 -13.79 13.80
CA SER A 54 -25.44 -14.40 12.53
C SER A 54 -25.02 -13.54 11.33
N GLU A 55 -25.09 -12.21 11.43
CA GLU A 55 -24.79 -11.33 10.30
C GLU A 55 -23.29 -11.38 9.97
N ILE A 56 -22.42 -11.33 10.98
CA ILE A 56 -20.96 -11.44 10.79
C ILE A 56 -20.55 -12.84 10.31
N GLN A 57 -21.17 -13.90 10.84
CA GLN A 57 -20.88 -15.27 10.41
C GLN A 57 -21.29 -15.52 8.95
N GLU A 58 -22.48 -15.03 8.55
CA GLU A 58 -22.97 -15.14 7.18
C GLU A 58 -22.15 -14.30 6.22
N TRP A 59 -21.81 -13.05 6.60
CA TRP A 59 -20.93 -12.18 5.83
C TRP A 59 -19.59 -12.86 5.52
N TRP A 60 -18.89 -13.38 6.53
CA TRP A 60 -17.60 -14.02 6.32
C TRP A 60 -17.69 -15.31 5.51
N THR A 61 -18.78 -16.06 5.70
CA THR A 61 -19.08 -17.24 4.90
C THR A 61 -19.28 -16.87 3.43
N GLU A 62 -19.99 -15.79 3.13
CA GLU A 62 -20.23 -15.32 1.77
C GLU A 62 -18.94 -14.80 1.12
N VAL A 63 -18.14 -13.99 1.82
CA VAL A 63 -16.82 -13.53 1.34
C VAL A 63 -15.96 -14.72 0.91
N ARG A 64 -15.84 -15.74 1.75
CA ARG A 64 -15.02 -16.93 1.46
C ARG A 64 -15.62 -17.81 0.36
N THR A 65 -16.93 -18.10 0.41
CA THR A 65 -17.52 -19.17 -0.42
C THR A 65 -18.14 -18.67 -1.72
N LYS A 66 -18.43 -17.37 -1.83
CA LYS A 66 -18.97 -16.72 -3.02
C LYS A 66 -18.00 -15.69 -3.60
N GLY A 67 -17.48 -14.78 -2.76
CA GLY A 67 -16.53 -13.76 -3.19
C GLY A 67 -15.21 -14.35 -3.70
N HIS A 68 -14.63 -15.27 -2.94
CA HIS A 68 -13.40 -15.99 -3.27
C HIS A 68 -13.63 -17.50 -3.42
N ALA A 69 -14.69 -17.87 -4.15
CA ALA A 69 -15.16 -19.25 -4.26
C ALA A 69 -14.10 -20.25 -4.77
N ASP A 70 -13.15 -19.79 -5.59
CA ASP A 70 -12.03 -20.57 -6.11
C ASP A 70 -10.99 -20.94 -5.05
N LYS A 71 -10.97 -20.22 -3.92
CA LYS A 71 -10.07 -20.42 -2.78
C LYS A 71 -10.77 -20.86 -1.50
N LYS A 72 -12.08 -21.14 -1.55
CA LYS A 72 -12.90 -21.38 -0.36
C LYS A 72 -12.42 -22.51 0.58
N ASP A 73 -11.67 -23.48 0.05
CA ASP A 73 -11.20 -24.67 0.78
C ASP A 73 -9.74 -24.55 1.26
N GLU A 74 -9.09 -23.40 1.05
CA GLU A 74 -7.71 -23.18 1.46
C GLU A 74 -7.56 -23.11 2.99
N PRO A 75 -6.49 -23.68 3.57
CA PRO A 75 -6.37 -23.84 5.03
C PRO A 75 -6.04 -22.53 5.78
N TRP A 76 -5.67 -21.47 5.06
CA TRP A 76 -5.27 -20.19 5.65
C TRP A 76 -6.44 -19.24 5.95
N TRP A 77 -7.68 -19.61 5.59
CA TRP A 77 -8.85 -18.81 5.95
C TRP A 77 -9.06 -18.76 7.47
N PRO A 78 -9.12 -17.56 8.08
CA PRO A 78 -9.53 -17.40 9.47
C PRO A 78 -10.88 -18.06 9.75
N VAL A 79 -10.97 -18.78 10.88
CA VAL A 79 -12.24 -19.30 11.40
C VAL A 79 -12.76 -18.26 12.37
N LEU A 80 -13.79 -17.50 11.97
CA LEU A 80 -14.25 -16.30 12.66
C LEU A 80 -15.00 -16.61 13.97
N ASN A 81 -14.27 -16.99 15.03
CA ASN A 81 -14.86 -17.38 16.31
C ASN A 81 -14.57 -16.40 17.45
N THR A 82 -13.53 -15.58 17.32
CA THR A 82 -13.03 -14.73 18.40
C THR A 82 -12.88 -13.28 17.95
N GLN A 83 -12.71 -12.38 18.92
CA GLN A 83 -12.36 -11.00 18.65
C GLN A 83 -11.03 -10.91 17.87
N GLU A 84 -10.04 -11.75 18.20
CA GLU A 84 -8.75 -11.75 17.49
C GLU A 84 -8.91 -12.11 16.01
N ASP A 85 -9.77 -13.08 15.69
CA ASP A 85 -10.09 -13.44 14.30
C ASP A 85 -10.72 -12.26 13.56
N LEU A 86 -11.72 -11.61 14.17
CA LEU A 86 -12.42 -10.47 13.57
C LEU A 86 -11.50 -9.25 13.41
N ILE A 87 -10.67 -8.96 14.42
CA ILE A 87 -9.67 -7.91 14.38
C ILE A 87 -8.70 -8.17 13.23
N HIS A 88 -8.21 -9.40 13.09
CA HIS A 88 -7.29 -9.76 12.02
C HIS A 88 -7.91 -9.59 10.63
N VAL A 89 -9.14 -10.07 10.45
CA VAL A 89 -9.89 -9.93 9.18
C VAL A 89 -10.10 -8.46 8.83
N LEU A 90 -10.64 -7.66 9.74
CA LEU A 90 -10.94 -6.24 9.50
C LEU A 90 -9.68 -5.41 9.29
N THR A 91 -8.62 -5.64 10.08
CA THR A 91 -7.33 -4.98 9.89
C THR A 91 -6.77 -5.26 8.51
N THR A 92 -6.86 -6.51 8.04
CA THR A 92 -6.40 -6.91 6.71
C THR A 92 -7.19 -6.22 5.60
N ILE A 93 -8.51 -6.19 5.70
CA ILE A 93 -9.38 -5.53 4.72
C ILE A 93 -9.06 -4.03 4.65
N ILE A 94 -8.98 -3.35 5.79
CA ILE A 94 -8.67 -1.91 5.84
C ILE A 94 -7.28 -1.66 5.27
N TRP A 95 -6.26 -2.44 5.65
CA TRP A 95 -4.91 -2.29 5.11
C TRP A 95 -4.85 -2.46 3.59
N VAL A 96 -5.49 -3.50 3.06
CA VAL A 96 -5.54 -3.77 1.61
C VAL A 96 -6.24 -2.62 0.88
N GLY A 97 -7.36 -2.15 1.43
CA GLY A 97 -8.13 -1.05 0.86
C GLY A 97 -7.47 0.33 0.97
N SER A 98 -6.52 0.51 1.90
CA SER A 98 -5.88 1.81 2.19
C SER A 98 -4.38 1.77 1.93
N GLY A 99 -3.57 1.51 2.95
CA GLY A 99 -2.11 1.62 2.92
C GLY A 99 -1.44 0.77 1.85
N HIS A 100 -1.89 -0.48 1.65
CA HIS A 100 -1.33 -1.33 0.60
C HIS A 100 -1.60 -0.76 -0.78
N HIS A 101 -2.86 -0.41 -1.05
CA HIS A 101 -3.28 0.18 -2.32
C HIS A 101 -2.50 1.48 -2.60
N ALA A 102 -2.45 2.40 -1.64
CA ALA A 102 -1.73 3.66 -1.77
C ALA A 102 -0.25 3.46 -2.13
N ALA A 103 0.42 2.51 -1.46
CA ALA A 103 1.83 2.20 -1.69
C ALA A 103 2.14 1.66 -3.09
N VAL A 104 1.17 1.03 -3.77
CA VAL A 104 1.36 0.50 -5.13
C VAL A 104 0.73 1.38 -6.22
N ASN A 105 -0.11 2.36 -5.84
CA ASN A 105 -0.86 3.20 -6.76
C ASN A 105 -0.24 4.58 -6.99
N PHE A 106 -0.07 5.40 -5.94
CA PHE A 106 0.25 6.83 -6.10
C PHE A 106 1.71 7.12 -6.49
N GLY A 107 2.56 6.08 -6.49
CA GLY A 107 3.92 6.12 -7.02
C GLY A 107 4.00 5.92 -8.53
N GLN A 108 2.90 5.52 -9.19
CA GLN A 108 2.90 5.14 -10.59
C GLN A 108 3.46 6.24 -11.50
N TYR A 109 2.94 7.46 -11.45
CA TYR A 109 3.44 8.54 -12.29
C TYR A 109 4.86 8.98 -11.87
N HIS A 110 5.13 9.07 -10.57
CA HIS A 110 6.43 9.49 -10.04
C HIS A 110 7.58 8.59 -10.52
N TYR A 111 7.36 7.28 -10.58
CA TYR A 111 8.39 6.33 -11.01
C TYR A 111 8.29 5.97 -12.50
N ALA A 112 7.10 5.86 -13.07
CA ALA A 112 6.90 5.36 -14.44
C ALA A 112 6.50 6.44 -15.45
N GLY A 113 6.30 7.68 -15.02
CA GLY A 113 6.11 8.84 -15.91
C GLY A 113 7.33 9.12 -16.80
N TYR A 114 8.53 8.72 -16.36
CA TYR A 114 9.69 8.60 -17.23
C TYR A 114 9.79 7.16 -17.75
N PHE A 115 9.24 6.89 -18.94
CA PHE A 115 9.09 5.52 -19.46
C PHE A 115 10.37 4.67 -19.48
N PRO A 116 11.61 5.19 -19.67
CA PRO A 116 12.80 4.35 -19.62
C PRO A 116 13.06 3.77 -18.23
N ASN A 117 12.58 4.41 -17.16
CA ASN A 117 12.68 3.89 -15.80
C ASN A 117 11.74 2.69 -15.58
N ARG A 118 10.60 2.63 -16.28
CA ARG A 118 9.60 1.56 -16.14
C ARG A 118 8.92 1.23 -17.49
N PRO A 119 9.64 0.59 -18.43
CA PRO A 119 9.08 0.24 -19.72
C PRO A 119 7.99 -0.83 -19.56
N THR A 120 6.83 -0.62 -20.18
CA THR A 120 5.67 -1.53 -20.05
C THR A 120 5.67 -2.67 -21.07
N ILE A 121 6.48 -2.58 -22.11
CA ILE A 121 6.61 -3.59 -23.16
C ILE A 121 8.02 -3.58 -23.77
N ALA A 122 8.48 -4.76 -24.17
CA ALA A 122 9.57 -4.95 -25.13
C ALA A 122 8.99 -5.43 -26.47
N ARG A 123 9.15 -4.65 -27.54
CA ARG A 123 8.66 -4.88 -28.90
C ARG A 123 9.60 -5.71 -29.76
N THR A 124 10.87 -5.76 -29.38
CA THR A 124 11.91 -6.55 -30.05
C THR A 124 12.73 -7.31 -29.02
N ASN A 125 13.40 -8.38 -29.45
CA ASN A 125 14.39 -9.03 -28.62
C ASN A 125 15.61 -8.11 -28.42
N MET A 126 16.29 -8.24 -27.29
CA MET A 126 17.60 -7.62 -27.12
C MET A 126 18.63 -8.35 -27.98
N PRO A 127 19.56 -7.63 -28.63
CA PRO A 127 20.69 -8.26 -29.30
C PRO A 127 21.48 -9.12 -28.32
N VAL A 128 21.82 -10.34 -28.74
CA VAL A 128 22.68 -11.27 -28.01
C VAL A 128 23.97 -11.47 -28.81
N GLU A 129 24.98 -12.13 -28.23
CA GLU A 129 26.28 -12.33 -28.89
C GLU A 129 26.17 -13.06 -30.24
N ASP A 130 25.14 -13.90 -30.43
CA ASP A 130 24.85 -14.60 -31.68
C ASP A 130 23.94 -13.82 -32.65
N SER A 131 23.56 -12.58 -32.31
CA SER A 131 22.81 -11.70 -33.22
C SER A 131 23.69 -11.30 -34.42
N ASN A 132 23.05 -10.81 -35.49
CA ASN A 132 23.78 -10.23 -36.63
C ASN A 132 24.77 -9.14 -36.15
N ASP A 133 26.00 -9.18 -36.67
CA ASP A 133 27.07 -8.21 -36.44
C ASP A 133 26.59 -6.76 -36.52
N GLU A 134 25.66 -6.43 -37.43
CA GLU A 134 25.11 -5.09 -37.57
C GLU A 134 24.24 -4.66 -36.37
N GLU A 135 23.40 -5.56 -35.85
CA GLU A 135 22.54 -5.27 -34.69
C GLU A 135 23.38 -5.11 -33.42
N LEU A 136 24.39 -5.97 -33.26
CA LEU A 136 25.37 -5.85 -32.18
C LEU A 136 26.16 -4.54 -32.30
N ALA A 137 26.72 -4.24 -33.48
CA ALA A 137 27.47 -3.00 -33.70
C ALA A 137 26.61 -1.76 -33.41
N LYS A 138 25.31 -1.78 -33.77
CA LYS A 138 24.37 -0.71 -33.46
C LYS A 138 24.13 -0.58 -31.96
N PHE A 139 23.97 -1.68 -31.23
CA PHE A 139 23.84 -1.63 -29.77
C PHE A 139 25.11 -1.11 -29.10
N TRP A 140 26.30 -1.53 -29.54
CA TRP A 140 27.58 -1.06 -29.00
C TRP A 140 27.82 0.43 -29.27
N THR A 141 27.43 0.93 -30.44
CA THR A 141 27.70 2.32 -30.84
C THR A 141 26.59 3.30 -30.46
N LYS A 142 25.33 2.85 -30.40
CA LYS A 142 24.13 3.66 -30.15
C LYS A 142 23.08 2.87 -29.34
N PRO A 143 23.39 2.46 -28.10
CA PRO A 143 22.49 1.62 -27.29
C PRO A 143 21.13 2.27 -27.06
N GLU A 144 21.06 3.60 -26.96
CA GLU A 144 19.83 4.36 -26.79
C GLU A 144 18.84 4.16 -27.94
N ILE A 145 19.33 4.02 -29.19
CA ILE A 145 18.44 3.77 -30.35
C ILE A 145 17.89 2.35 -30.27
N THR A 146 18.73 1.38 -29.91
CA THR A 146 18.29 -0.01 -29.74
C THR A 146 17.27 -0.13 -28.62
N LEU A 147 17.50 0.52 -27.47
CA LEU A 147 16.55 0.56 -26.37
C LEU A 147 15.24 1.27 -26.76
N LEU A 148 15.29 2.38 -27.52
CA LEU A 148 14.08 3.05 -28.02
C LEU A 148 13.27 2.20 -29.00
N HIS A 149 13.91 1.32 -29.76
CA HIS A 149 13.22 0.36 -30.62
C HIS A 149 12.64 -0.82 -29.83
N CYS A 150 13.35 -1.28 -28.81
CA CYS A 150 12.92 -2.36 -27.93
C CYS A 150 11.76 -1.91 -27.03
N TYR A 151 11.88 -0.79 -26.32
CA TYR A 151 10.89 -0.26 -25.39
C TYR A 151 9.64 0.31 -26.10
N PRO A 152 8.58 0.73 -25.36
CA PRO A 152 7.34 1.19 -25.97
C PRO A 152 7.60 2.27 -27.03
N SER A 153 6.79 2.28 -28.10
CA SER A 153 6.83 3.38 -29.05
C SER A 153 6.42 4.69 -28.36
N GLN A 154 6.73 5.84 -28.95
CA GLN A 154 6.35 7.14 -28.37
C GLN A 154 4.85 7.23 -28.11
N ILE A 155 4.01 6.71 -29.02
CA ILE A 155 2.55 6.71 -28.85
C ILE A 155 2.14 5.82 -27.67
N GLN A 156 2.72 4.62 -27.54
CA GLN A 156 2.42 3.71 -26.44
C GLN A 156 2.87 4.30 -25.09
N ALA A 157 4.07 4.88 -25.04
CA ALA A 157 4.59 5.54 -23.84
C ALA A 157 3.68 6.71 -23.42
N THR A 158 3.28 7.57 -24.36
CA THR A 158 2.39 8.71 -24.06
C THR A 158 1.03 8.27 -23.53
N ILE A 159 0.43 7.22 -24.10
CA ILE A 159 -0.85 6.68 -23.61
C ILE A 159 -0.70 6.17 -22.18
N VAL A 160 0.34 5.37 -21.91
CA VAL A 160 0.60 4.85 -20.56
C VAL A 160 0.84 5.99 -19.59
N MET A 161 1.69 6.96 -19.93
CA MET A 161 1.97 8.12 -19.07
C MET A 161 0.69 8.89 -18.70
N ALA A 162 -0.21 9.12 -19.66
CA ALA A 162 -1.49 9.78 -19.40
C ALA A 162 -2.40 8.96 -18.47
N ILE A 163 -2.41 7.64 -18.61
CA ILE A 163 -3.15 6.76 -17.69
C ILE A 163 -2.55 6.84 -16.29
N LEU A 164 -1.23 6.72 -16.15
CA LEU A 164 -0.57 6.76 -14.85
C LEU A 164 -0.74 8.12 -14.15
N ASP A 165 -0.80 9.21 -14.91
CA ASP A 165 -1.09 10.56 -14.39
C ASP A 165 -2.47 10.61 -13.72
N VAL A 166 -3.50 10.12 -14.43
CA VAL A 166 -4.86 10.01 -13.90
C VAL A 166 -4.90 9.10 -12.68
N LEU A 167 -4.30 7.91 -12.76
CA LEU A 167 -4.34 6.94 -11.66
C LEU A 167 -3.55 7.38 -10.42
N SER A 168 -2.58 8.29 -10.58
CA SER A 168 -1.78 8.83 -9.46
C SER A 168 -2.36 10.12 -8.89
N THR A 169 -3.50 10.60 -9.39
CA THR A 169 -4.11 11.87 -9.00
C THR A 169 -5.10 11.66 -7.85
N HIS A 170 -4.87 12.36 -6.74
CA HIS A 170 -5.87 12.47 -5.68
C HIS A 170 -6.99 13.44 -6.08
N ALA A 171 -8.23 13.00 -5.92
CA ALA A 171 -9.40 13.86 -6.12
C ALA A 171 -9.47 14.98 -5.06
N PRO A 172 -10.03 16.16 -5.38
CA PRO A 172 -10.21 17.24 -4.41
C PRO A 172 -11.07 16.90 -3.19
N ASP A 173 -11.96 15.93 -3.34
CA ASP A 173 -12.89 15.40 -2.34
C ASP A 173 -12.48 14.04 -1.78
N GLU A 174 -11.21 13.65 -1.95
CA GLU A 174 -10.68 12.39 -1.41
C GLU A 174 -10.75 12.34 0.13
N GLU A 175 -11.11 11.17 0.65
CA GLU A 175 -11.19 10.88 2.07
C GLU A 175 -9.97 10.06 2.52
N TYR A 176 -9.19 10.63 3.43
CA TYR A 176 -7.94 10.03 3.88
C TYR A 176 -8.11 9.24 5.17
N LEU A 177 -7.29 8.22 5.31
CA LEU A 177 -7.26 7.32 6.46
C LEU A 177 -7.16 8.12 7.77
N GLY A 178 -8.12 7.91 8.66
CA GLY A 178 -8.18 8.55 9.98
C GLY A 178 -8.19 10.08 9.95
N ARG A 179 -8.65 10.69 8.85
CA ARG A 179 -8.84 12.15 8.77
C ARG A 179 -10.15 12.55 9.44
N ASP A 180 -11.26 12.05 8.91
CA ASP A 180 -12.61 12.42 9.31
C ASP A 180 -13.35 11.20 9.88
N PRO A 181 -14.05 11.34 11.02
CA PRO A 181 -14.82 10.26 11.62
C PRO A 181 -16.17 10.10 10.90
N GLU A 182 -16.63 8.85 10.78
CA GLU A 182 -18.03 8.60 10.44
C GLU A 182 -18.99 9.22 11.47
N ALA A 183 -20.16 9.64 11.01
CA ALA A 183 -21.16 10.27 11.87
C ALA A 183 -21.60 9.35 13.03
N SER A 184 -21.66 8.03 12.80
CA SER A 184 -21.98 7.03 13.81
C SER A 184 -20.88 6.90 14.87
N TRP A 185 -19.61 7.03 14.47
CA TRP A 185 -18.47 7.00 15.39
C TRP A 185 -18.46 8.24 16.28
N ALA A 186 -18.70 9.41 15.69
CA ALA A 186 -18.72 10.69 16.42
C ALA A 186 -19.85 10.77 17.47
N GLN A 187 -20.94 10.03 17.30
CA GLN A 187 -22.05 10.00 18.26
C GLN A 187 -21.78 9.10 19.47
N ASN A 188 -20.82 8.17 19.38
CA ASN A 188 -20.44 7.29 20.48
C ASN A 188 -19.14 7.81 21.12
N PRO A 189 -19.16 8.35 22.36
CA PRO A 189 -17.98 8.97 22.96
C PRO A 189 -16.77 8.03 23.10
N VAL A 190 -17.00 6.73 23.31
CA VAL A 190 -15.92 5.75 23.48
C VAL A 190 -15.24 5.47 22.14
N ILE A 191 -16.05 5.27 21.09
CA ILE A 191 -15.56 5.04 19.72
C ILE A 191 -14.91 6.31 19.17
N TYR A 192 -15.52 7.47 19.39
CA TYR A 192 -14.94 8.76 18.99
C TYR A 192 -13.57 8.98 19.62
N ALA A 193 -13.42 8.74 20.92
CA ALA A 193 -12.12 8.84 21.59
C ALA A 193 -11.09 7.83 21.05
N ALA A 194 -11.52 6.63 20.62
CA ALA A 194 -10.64 5.68 19.95
C ALA A 194 -10.22 6.17 18.55
N PHE A 195 -11.13 6.78 17.80
CA PHE A 195 -10.84 7.36 16.50
C PHE A 195 -9.88 8.56 16.63
N GLU A 196 -10.06 9.42 17.64
CA GLU A 196 -9.13 10.52 17.91
C GLU A 196 -7.71 10.02 18.19
N ARG A 197 -7.55 8.90 18.92
CA ARG A 197 -6.24 8.25 19.11
C ARG A 197 -5.66 7.74 17.80
N PHE A 198 -6.48 7.12 16.96
CA PHE A 198 -6.07 6.65 15.64
C PHE A 198 -5.61 7.80 14.74
N SER A 199 -6.41 8.85 14.61
CA SER A 199 -6.08 10.07 13.87
C SER A 199 -4.82 10.75 14.39
N GLY A 200 -4.68 10.85 15.73
CA GLY A 200 -3.47 11.36 16.37
C GLY A 200 -2.24 10.53 16.04
N LYS A 201 -2.37 9.20 16.04
CA LYS A 201 -1.25 8.30 15.69
C LYS A 201 -0.83 8.43 14.23
N LEU A 202 -1.76 8.61 13.30
CA LEU A 202 -1.43 8.85 11.89
C LEU A 202 -0.66 10.16 11.69
N LYS A 203 -1.04 11.24 12.38
CA LYS A 203 -0.29 12.51 12.37
C LYS A 203 1.14 12.34 12.93
N GLU A 204 1.30 11.53 13.98
CA GLU A 204 2.63 11.18 14.50
C GLU A 204 3.46 10.42 13.46
N ILE A 205 2.86 9.44 12.78
CA ILE A 205 3.52 8.65 11.73
C ILE A 205 4.01 9.55 10.59
N GLU A 206 3.23 10.56 10.20
CA GLU A 206 3.66 11.53 9.19
C GLU A 206 5.00 12.20 9.57
N GLY A 207 5.12 12.66 10.82
CA GLY A 207 6.35 13.25 11.35
C GLY A 207 7.51 12.25 11.45
N ILE A 208 7.23 10.98 11.77
CA ILE A 208 8.23 9.90 11.77
C ILE A 208 8.79 9.69 10.35
N ILE A 209 7.91 9.64 9.34
CA ILE A 209 8.31 9.46 7.94
C ILE A 209 9.15 10.66 7.46
N ASP A 210 8.76 11.89 7.81
CA ASP A 210 9.54 13.08 7.49
C ASP A 210 10.93 13.04 8.14
N GLY A 211 11.00 12.64 9.42
CA GLY A 211 12.27 12.44 10.13
C GLY A 211 13.16 11.36 9.48
N ARG A 212 12.56 10.23 9.06
CA ARG A 212 13.26 9.16 8.34
C ARG A 212 13.81 9.63 7.00
N ASN A 213 13.01 10.35 6.23
CA ASN A 213 13.41 10.87 4.92
C ASN A 213 14.49 11.96 5.01
N ALA A 214 14.59 12.67 6.14
CA ALA A 214 15.63 13.66 6.40
C ALA A 214 16.93 13.06 6.98
N ASN A 215 16.94 11.78 7.37
CA ASN A 215 18.09 11.16 8.01
C ASN A 215 19.09 10.62 6.97
N PRO A 216 20.31 11.20 6.85
CA PRO A 216 21.30 10.78 5.86
C PRO A 216 21.87 9.36 6.07
N GLU A 217 21.67 8.77 7.25
CA GLU A 217 22.05 7.39 7.53
C GLU A 217 21.08 6.38 6.89
N LEU A 218 19.84 6.79 6.56
CA LEU A 218 18.81 5.97 5.90
C LEU A 218 18.90 6.08 4.37
N LYS A 219 19.95 5.47 3.82
CA LYS A 219 20.35 5.59 2.40
C LYS A 219 19.33 5.08 1.39
N ASN A 220 18.37 4.24 1.79
CA ASN A 220 17.31 3.80 0.89
C ASN A 220 16.19 4.84 0.74
N ARG A 221 16.30 5.98 1.44
CA ARG A 221 15.33 7.08 1.47
C ARG A 221 15.93 8.41 1.05
N CYS A 222 17.25 8.53 1.09
CA CYS A 222 17.98 9.75 0.78
C CYS A 222 19.24 9.48 -0.04
N GLY A 223 19.60 10.40 -0.94
CA GLY A 223 20.83 10.32 -1.72
C GLY A 223 20.65 10.79 -3.17
N ALA A 224 21.75 10.82 -3.92
CA ALA A 224 21.72 11.19 -5.34
C ALA A 224 20.87 10.16 -6.12
N GLY A 225 19.80 10.64 -6.76
CA GLY A 225 18.87 9.79 -7.52
C GLY A 225 17.88 8.99 -6.68
N ILE A 226 17.85 9.18 -5.35
CA ILE A 226 16.89 8.54 -4.45
C ILE A 226 15.82 9.56 -4.07
N VAL A 227 14.58 9.29 -4.44
CA VAL A 227 13.43 10.11 -4.05
C VAL A 227 12.99 9.73 -2.63
N PRO A 228 12.71 10.70 -1.74
CA PRO A 228 12.14 10.41 -0.44
C PRO A 228 10.91 9.51 -0.52
N TYR A 229 10.86 8.46 0.30
CA TYR A 229 9.72 7.56 0.30
C TYR A 229 8.58 8.16 1.12
N GLN A 230 7.50 8.57 0.44
CA GLN A 230 6.37 9.29 1.03
C GLN A 230 5.01 8.63 0.76
N LEU A 231 4.96 7.49 0.06
CA LEU A 231 3.72 6.84 -0.37
C LEU A 231 2.83 6.36 0.80
N LEU A 232 3.37 6.32 2.01
CA LEU A 232 2.64 5.96 3.23
C LEU A 232 2.50 7.13 4.22
N LYS A 233 2.80 8.37 3.79
CA LYS A 233 2.36 9.56 4.53
C LYS A 233 0.83 9.61 4.48
N PRO A 234 0.13 9.72 5.63
CA PRO A 234 -1.32 9.53 5.66
C PRO A 234 -2.14 10.53 4.85
N TYR A 235 -1.67 11.78 4.73
CA TYR A 235 -2.45 12.87 4.14
C TYR A 235 -1.80 13.45 2.89
N SER A 236 -2.64 14.00 2.01
CA SER A 236 -2.23 14.71 0.81
C SER A 236 -3.22 15.80 0.45
N GLU A 237 -2.75 16.74 -0.37
CA GLU A 237 -3.60 17.63 -1.16
C GLU A 237 -4.05 16.94 -2.45
N ALA A 238 -4.97 17.58 -3.18
CA ALA A 238 -5.41 17.12 -4.50
C ALA A 238 -4.27 17.16 -5.53
N GLY A 239 -4.31 16.26 -6.52
CA GLY A 239 -3.32 16.19 -7.60
C GLY A 239 -2.37 15.01 -7.49
N VAL A 240 -1.33 15.02 -8.33
CA VAL A 240 -0.26 14.01 -8.36
C VAL A 240 0.82 14.39 -7.35
N THR A 241 0.75 13.82 -6.15
CA THR A 241 1.59 14.24 -4.99
C THR A 241 2.60 13.21 -4.53
N GLY A 242 2.37 11.91 -4.82
CA GLY A 242 3.27 10.83 -4.42
C GLY A 242 3.22 10.52 -2.92
N MET A 243 2.13 10.89 -2.27
CA MET A 243 1.84 10.69 -0.85
C MET A 243 0.34 10.74 -0.61
N GLY A 244 -0.12 10.36 0.59
CA GLY A 244 -1.54 10.29 0.93
C GLY A 244 -2.03 8.85 0.92
N VAL A 245 -2.74 8.46 1.99
CA VAL A 245 -3.34 7.15 2.14
C VAL A 245 -4.86 7.32 2.21
N PRO A 246 -5.59 7.11 1.10
CA PRO A 246 -7.06 7.12 1.09
C PRO A 246 -7.65 6.02 1.98
N ASN A 247 -8.93 6.18 2.35
CA ASN A 247 -9.71 5.14 3.02
C ASN A 247 -9.93 3.90 2.15
N SER A 248 -9.87 4.04 0.81
CA SER A 248 -10.33 3.02 -0.13
C SER A 248 -9.50 2.94 -1.42
N ILE A 249 -9.83 1.94 -2.25
CA ILE A 249 -9.36 1.83 -3.64
C ILE A 249 -10.26 2.75 -4.47
N SER A 250 -9.94 4.05 -4.47
CA SER A 250 -10.72 5.11 -5.11
C SER A 250 -10.28 5.42 -6.55
N ILE A 251 -9.07 5.01 -6.93
CA ILE A 251 -8.50 5.16 -8.28
C ILE A 251 -7.39 4.14 -8.51
#